data_AF-A0A8D0CBV3-F1
#
_entry.id   AF-A0A8D0CBV3-F1
#
_cell.length_a   1.000
_cell.length_b   1.000
_cell.length_c   1.000
_cell.angle_alpha   90.00
_cell.angle_beta   90.00
_cell.angle_gamma   90.00
#
_symmetry.space_group_name_H-M   'P 1'
#
loop_
_entity.id
_entity.type
_entity.pdbx_description
1 polymer ?
#
loop_
_entity_poly.entity_id
_entity_poly.type
_entity_poly.pdbx_seq_one_letter_code
_entity_poly.pdbx_strand_id
1 'polypeptide(L)'
;MLKKQRRMQPSGPLSSYKIEFKDIIIFIVERKMGKTRRTFLMDLARRKGFRVENVLSDSVTHIVAENNSCAEILKWLEMQKVENNSNLRLLDISWLTACMEVGRPVDPEKFQLLVKEGQSSRVEAVLNNDYYRTFKLFTSVFGVGLKTSEKWYRMGLRTLEEVKCDKDIKLTRMQKAGFLYYEDLISCVSKAEADSVTLFVKECAWKFCPSALVTLTGGFRR
;
A
#
# COMPACT_ATOMS: atom_id res chain seq x y z
N MET A 1 40.41 -32.23 14.56
CA MET A 1 40.43 -31.89 13.12
C MET A 1 40.05 -30.42 12.95
N LEU A 2 41.06 -29.55 12.81
CA LEU A 2 40.88 -28.10 12.68
C LEU A 2 40.52 -27.75 11.23
N LYS A 3 39.29 -27.28 11.00
CA LYS A 3 38.85 -26.77 9.70
C LYS A 3 39.59 -25.46 9.39
N LYS A 4 40.43 -25.52 8.36
CA LYS A 4 41.25 -24.43 7.82
C LYS A 4 40.35 -23.29 7.33
N GLN A 5 40.25 -22.21 8.11
CA GLN A 5 39.64 -20.95 7.67
C GLN A 5 40.48 -20.37 6.52
N ARG A 6 39.86 -20.26 5.34
CA ARG A 6 40.42 -19.50 4.22
C ARG A 6 40.39 -18.02 4.58
N ARG A 7 41.58 -17.43 4.72
CA ARG A 7 41.79 -15.98 4.90
C ARG A 7 41.07 -15.20 3.79
N MET A 8 40.21 -14.26 4.19
CA MET A 8 39.78 -13.16 3.33
C MET A 8 40.97 -12.21 3.13
N GLN A 9 41.36 -12.00 1.88
CA GLN A 9 42.38 -11.01 1.53
C GLN A 9 41.74 -9.62 1.43
N PRO A 10 42.47 -8.52 1.75
CA PRO A 10 41.94 -7.17 1.69
C PRO A 10 41.80 -6.64 0.26
N SER A 11 40.91 -5.66 0.12
CA SER A 11 40.50 -4.91 -1.06
C SER A 11 41.65 -4.30 -1.88
N GLY A 12 41.71 -4.63 -3.17
CA GLY A 12 42.47 -3.91 -4.19
C GLY A 12 41.63 -2.84 -4.91
N PRO A 13 42.26 -1.88 -5.62
CA PRO A 13 41.61 -0.66 -6.13
C PRO A 13 40.66 -0.91 -7.30
N LEU A 14 39.70 0.02 -7.45
CA LEU A 14 38.72 0.15 -8.54
C LEU A 14 39.41 0.27 -9.93
N SER A 15 39.71 -0.82 -10.64
CA SER A 15 39.73 -0.83 -12.14
C SER A 15 39.98 -2.18 -12.84
N SER A 16 40.26 -3.30 -12.17
CA SER A 16 40.85 -4.46 -12.86
C SER A 16 39.89 -5.53 -13.41
N TYR A 17 38.56 -5.36 -13.27
CA TYR A 17 37.62 -6.37 -13.73
C TYR A 17 37.24 -6.17 -15.20
N LYS A 18 37.45 -7.22 -16.01
CA LYS A 18 37.00 -7.25 -17.40
C LYS A 18 35.47 -7.18 -17.45
N ILE A 19 34.93 -6.15 -18.11
CA ILE A 19 33.49 -6.00 -18.32
C ILE A 19 33.10 -6.79 -19.56
N GLU A 20 32.24 -7.80 -19.39
CA GLU A 20 31.75 -8.66 -20.46
C GLU A 20 30.36 -8.20 -20.95
N PHE A 21 29.52 -7.67 -20.06
CA PHE A 21 28.15 -7.25 -20.36
C PHE A 21 28.04 -5.72 -20.36
N LYS A 22 28.31 -5.10 -21.51
CA LYS A 22 28.38 -3.63 -21.64
C LYS A 22 27.01 -2.93 -21.56
N ASP A 23 25.95 -3.61 -21.98
CA ASP A 23 24.58 -3.05 -22.05
C ASP A 23 23.87 -3.05 -20.68
N ILE A 24 24.48 -3.69 -19.67
CA ILE A 24 23.89 -3.87 -18.35
C ILE A 24 24.75 -3.15 -17.32
N ILE A 25 24.20 -2.06 -16.79
CA ILE A 25 24.83 -1.20 -15.80
C ILE A 25 23.99 -1.27 -14.53
N ILE A 26 24.52 -1.98 -13.53
CA ILE A 26 23.79 -2.34 -12.32
C ILE A 26 24.07 -1.33 -11.22
N PHE A 27 23.03 -0.91 -10.52
CA PHE A 27 23.13 -0.24 -9.23
C PHE A 27 22.40 -1.08 -8.17
N ILE A 28 23.08 -1.36 -7.06
CA ILE A 28 22.51 -2.13 -5.95
C ILE A 28 22.10 -1.18 -4.82
N VAL A 29 20.81 -1.21 -4.47
CA VAL A 29 20.21 -0.41 -3.40
C VAL A 29 20.64 -0.95 -2.03
N GLU A 30 21.24 -0.10 -1.20
CA GLU A 30 21.72 -0.48 0.13
C GLU A 30 20.61 -0.61 1.19
N ARG A 31 19.48 0.08 0.98
CA ARG A 31 18.38 0.15 1.95
C ARG A 31 17.87 -1.25 2.27
N LYS A 32 17.78 -1.60 3.55
CA LYS A 32 17.38 -2.92 4.09
C LYS A 32 18.33 -4.09 3.76
N MET A 33 19.38 -3.88 2.97
CA MET A 33 20.42 -4.88 2.65
C MET A 33 21.66 -4.74 3.56
N GLY A 34 22.09 -3.50 3.81
CA GLY A 34 23.30 -3.18 4.60
C GLY A 34 24.62 -3.20 3.80
N LYS A 35 25.59 -2.37 4.23
CA LYS A 35 26.86 -2.11 3.52
C LYS A 35 27.66 -3.37 3.18
N THR A 36 27.83 -4.28 4.15
CA THR A 36 28.63 -5.50 3.97
C THR A 36 28.08 -6.39 2.86
N ARG A 37 26.76 -6.62 2.86
CA ARG A 37 26.08 -7.45 1.86
C ARG A 37 26.10 -6.79 0.49
N ARG A 38 25.88 -5.47 0.43
CA ARG A 38 26.00 -4.69 -0.81
C ARG A 38 27.39 -4.82 -1.41
N THR A 39 28.44 -4.54 -0.65
CA THR A 39 29.84 -4.63 -1.14
C THR A 39 30.19 -6.04 -1.63
N PHE A 40 29.75 -7.08 -0.91
CA PHE A 40 29.95 -8.46 -1.33
C PHE A 40 29.29 -8.76 -2.69
N LEU A 41 28.02 -8.36 -2.86
CA LEU A 41 27.29 -8.58 -4.12
C LEU A 41 27.90 -7.80 -5.29
N MET A 42 28.34 -6.56 -5.04
CA MET A 42 29.01 -5.74 -6.05
C MET A 42 30.32 -6.39 -6.52
N ASP A 43 31.15 -6.87 -5.59
CA ASP A 43 32.41 -7.55 -5.93
C ASP A 43 32.15 -8.88 -6.64
N LEU A 44 31.16 -9.66 -6.19
CA LEU A 44 30.76 -10.91 -6.84
C LEU A 44 30.31 -10.68 -8.29
N ALA A 45 29.46 -9.68 -8.51
CA ALA A 45 28.98 -9.32 -9.84
C ALA A 45 30.11 -8.84 -10.76
N ARG A 46 31.02 -8.01 -10.26
CA ARG A 46 32.20 -7.56 -11.02
C ARG A 46 33.11 -8.71 -11.41
N ARG A 47 33.36 -9.67 -10.52
CA ARG A 47 34.12 -10.90 -10.82
C ARG A 47 33.47 -11.76 -11.89
N LYS A 48 32.15 -11.68 -12.04
CA LYS A 48 31.36 -12.37 -13.06
C LYS A 48 31.20 -11.55 -14.36
N GLY A 49 31.92 -10.44 -14.51
CA GLY A 49 31.94 -9.65 -15.74
C GLY A 49 30.84 -8.59 -15.86
N PHE A 50 30.05 -8.36 -14.82
CA PHE A 50 29.03 -7.32 -14.80
C PHE A 50 29.61 -5.95 -14.44
N ARG A 51 29.11 -4.90 -15.09
CA ARG A 51 29.36 -3.52 -14.68
C ARG A 51 28.41 -3.15 -13.54
N VAL A 52 29.00 -2.75 -12.40
CA VAL A 52 28.25 -2.31 -11.22
C VAL A 52 28.74 -0.95 -10.76
N GLU A 53 27.84 0.03 -10.71
CA GLU A 53 28.14 1.40 -10.30
C GLU A 53 28.01 1.58 -8.78
N ASN A 54 28.90 2.39 -8.20
CA ASN A 54 28.86 2.71 -6.77
C ASN A 54 27.83 3.80 -6.45
N VAL A 55 27.56 4.66 -7.44
CA VAL A 55 26.71 5.84 -7.33
C VAL A 55 25.63 5.73 -8.39
N LEU A 56 24.40 6.07 -8.02
CA LEU A 56 23.28 6.11 -8.95
C LEU A 56 23.53 7.26 -9.94
N SER A 57 23.38 6.98 -11.24
CA SER A 57 23.56 7.94 -12.32
C SER A 57 22.64 7.59 -13.49
N ASP A 58 22.51 8.50 -14.45
CA ASP A 58 21.65 8.30 -15.63
C ASP A 58 22.14 7.17 -16.55
N SER A 59 23.39 6.70 -16.37
CA SER A 59 23.91 5.53 -17.09
C SER A 59 23.38 4.19 -16.57
N VAL A 60 22.76 4.16 -15.40
CA VAL A 60 22.26 2.92 -14.79
C VAL A 60 21.06 2.40 -15.57
N THR A 61 21.11 1.13 -15.97
CA THR A 61 20.01 0.45 -16.67
C THR A 61 19.24 -0.50 -15.76
N HIS A 62 19.86 -1.01 -14.69
CA HIS A 62 19.27 -2.01 -13.79
C HIS A 62 19.47 -1.60 -12.33
N ILE A 63 18.38 -1.35 -11.62
CA ILE A 63 18.39 -1.13 -10.17
C ILE A 63 17.98 -2.43 -9.49
N VAL A 64 18.84 -2.97 -8.64
CA VAL A 64 18.60 -4.20 -7.88
C VAL A 64 18.39 -3.85 -6.42
N ALA A 65 17.31 -4.35 -5.83
CA ALA A 65 17.01 -4.13 -4.42
C ALA A 65 16.62 -5.42 -3.71
N GLU A 66 16.88 -5.48 -2.40
CA GLU A 66 16.53 -6.61 -1.55
C GLU A 66 15.53 -6.17 -0.49
N ASN A 67 14.42 -6.90 -0.34
CA ASN A 67 13.38 -6.61 0.66
C ASN A 67 12.79 -5.19 0.54
N ASN A 68 12.81 -4.60 -0.65
CA ASN A 68 12.21 -3.31 -0.95
C ASN A 68 11.07 -3.50 -1.95
N SER A 69 9.97 -2.77 -1.75
CA SER A 69 8.88 -2.72 -2.73
C SER A 69 9.21 -1.75 -3.86
N CYS A 70 8.58 -1.95 -5.03
CA CYS A 70 8.70 -1.03 -6.17
C CYS A 70 8.38 0.42 -5.78
N ALA A 71 7.26 0.63 -5.07
CA ALA A 71 6.83 1.96 -4.61
C ALA A 71 7.83 2.64 -3.66
N GLU A 72 8.45 1.89 -2.74
CA GLU A 72 9.49 2.43 -1.85
C GLU A 72 10.71 2.93 -2.63
N ILE A 73 11.11 2.21 -3.68
CA ILE A 73 12.28 2.56 -4.48
C ILE A 73 11.96 3.72 -5.42
N LEU A 74 10.80 3.74 -6.07
CA LEU A 74 10.36 4.86 -6.90
C LEU A 74 10.32 6.17 -6.09
N LYS A 75 9.69 6.15 -4.90
CA LYS A 75 9.69 7.30 -3.99
C LYS A 75 11.10 7.74 -3.59
N TRP A 76 12.01 6.78 -3.39
CA TRP A 76 13.40 7.09 -3.07
C TRP A 76 14.14 7.71 -4.27
N LEU A 77 13.90 7.24 -5.49
CA LEU A 77 14.48 7.76 -6.74
C LEU A 77 14.04 9.20 -7.00
N GLU A 78 12.76 9.51 -6.78
CA GLU A 78 12.24 10.89 -6.87
C GLU A 78 13.02 11.85 -5.96
N MET A 79 13.37 11.41 -4.75
CA MET A 79 14.17 12.22 -3.82
C MET A 79 15.62 12.42 -4.27
N GLN A 80 16.15 11.56 -5.15
CA GLN A 80 17.52 11.66 -5.67
C GLN A 80 17.63 12.53 -6.93
N LYS A 81 16.51 13.08 -7.45
CA LYS A 81 16.46 13.89 -8.68
C LYS A 81 17.05 13.20 -9.92
N VAL A 82 16.98 11.87 -9.98
CA VAL A 82 17.41 11.11 -11.15
C VAL A 82 16.26 11.09 -12.15
N GLU A 83 16.52 11.49 -13.40
CA GLU A 83 15.52 11.40 -14.46
C GLU A 83 15.26 9.91 -14.78
N ASN A 84 14.00 9.49 -14.70
CA ASN A 84 13.62 8.13 -15.04
C ASN A 84 13.84 7.92 -16.54
N ASN A 85 14.98 7.34 -16.91
CA ASN A 85 15.22 6.87 -18.26
C ASN A 85 14.20 5.78 -18.61
N SER A 86 13.59 5.85 -19.79
CA SER A 86 12.58 4.89 -20.28
C SER A 86 13.05 3.43 -20.33
N ASN A 87 14.36 3.19 -20.20
CA ASN A 87 14.98 1.86 -20.20
C ASN A 87 15.38 1.36 -18.80
N LEU A 88 15.09 2.10 -17.74
CA LEU A 88 15.46 1.73 -16.36
C LEU A 88 14.62 0.55 -15.86
N ARG A 89 15.27 -0.56 -15.49
CA ARG A 89 14.61 -1.75 -14.94
C ARG A 89 14.81 -1.85 -13.43
N LEU A 90 13.73 -2.05 -12.70
CA LEU A 90 13.74 -2.20 -11.25
C LEU A 90 13.51 -3.67 -10.87
N LEU A 91 14.50 -4.30 -10.23
CA LEU A 91 14.56 -5.75 -10.07
C LEU A 91 14.77 -6.17 -8.60
N ASP A 92 14.22 -7.32 -8.26
CA ASP A 92 14.50 -7.98 -6.98
C ASP A 92 15.91 -8.59 -7.00
N ILE A 93 16.52 -8.73 -5.81
CA ILE A 93 17.84 -9.32 -5.63
C ILE A 93 17.96 -10.73 -6.22
N SER A 94 16.86 -11.48 -6.28
CA SER A 94 16.80 -12.80 -6.89
C SER A 94 17.29 -12.83 -8.34
N TRP A 95 17.07 -11.75 -9.12
CA TRP A 95 17.63 -11.62 -10.47
C TRP A 95 19.15 -11.66 -10.46
N LEU A 96 19.77 -10.84 -9.59
CA LEU A 96 21.21 -10.75 -9.52
C LEU A 96 21.80 -12.09 -9.09
N THR A 97 21.17 -12.78 -8.13
CA THR A 97 21.64 -14.10 -7.69
C THR A 97 21.52 -15.15 -8.79
N ALA A 98 20.45 -15.14 -9.59
CA ALA A 98 20.29 -16.03 -10.73
C ALA A 98 21.33 -15.76 -11.83
N CYS A 99 21.61 -14.48 -12.11
CA CYS A 99 22.71 -14.06 -12.98
C CYS A 99 24.07 -14.60 -12.50
N MET A 100 24.33 -14.59 -11.19
CA MET A 100 25.59 -15.10 -10.64
C MET A 100 25.71 -16.63 -10.74
N GLU A 101 24.59 -17.34 -10.56
CA GLU A 101 24.50 -18.80 -10.66
C GLU A 101 24.79 -19.28 -12.09
N VAL A 102 24.14 -18.67 -13.08
CA VAL A 102 24.35 -19.00 -14.51
C VAL A 102 25.66 -18.39 -15.02
N GLY A 103 26.15 -17.31 -14.40
CA GLY A 103 27.35 -16.58 -14.81
C GLY A 103 27.15 -15.63 -15.99
N ARG A 104 25.90 -15.35 -16.38
CA ARG A 104 25.53 -14.40 -17.45
C ARG A 104 24.19 -13.75 -17.13
N PRO A 105 23.83 -12.63 -17.79
CA PRO A 105 22.53 -12.01 -17.63
C PRO A 105 21.40 -12.99 -17.97
N VAL A 106 20.45 -13.15 -17.04
CA VAL A 106 19.19 -13.86 -17.30
C VAL A 106 18.09 -12.85 -17.63
N ASP A 107 17.04 -13.33 -18.29
CA ASP A 107 15.87 -12.52 -18.60
C ASP A 107 15.25 -11.92 -17.32
N PRO A 108 15.19 -10.58 -17.19
CA PRO A 108 14.73 -9.95 -15.97
C PRO A 108 13.20 -9.89 -15.84
N GLU A 109 12.40 -10.25 -16.84
CA GLU A 109 10.93 -10.13 -16.81
C GLU A 109 10.31 -10.73 -15.54
N LYS A 110 10.74 -11.94 -15.16
CA LYS A 110 10.23 -12.66 -13.99
C LYS A 110 10.67 -12.10 -12.65
N PHE A 111 11.62 -11.16 -12.66
CA PHE A 111 12.25 -10.60 -11.47
C PHE A 111 11.99 -9.11 -11.31
N GLN A 112 11.17 -8.52 -12.19
CA GLN A 112 10.77 -7.12 -12.06
C GLN A 112 10.03 -6.90 -10.75
N LEU A 113 10.46 -5.89 -10.01
CA LEU A 113 9.68 -5.32 -8.93
C LEU A 113 8.51 -4.59 -9.59
N LEU A 114 7.45 -5.34 -9.87
CA LEU A 114 6.21 -4.77 -10.35
C LEU A 114 5.66 -3.83 -9.27
N VAL A 115 5.06 -2.72 -9.71
CA VAL A 115 4.04 -2.07 -8.91
C VAL A 115 2.92 -3.11 -8.79
N LYS A 116 2.99 -3.95 -7.76
CA LYS A 116 1.78 -4.58 -7.25
C LYS A 116 0.94 -3.38 -6.85
N GLU A 117 -0.03 -3.02 -7.68
CA GLU A 117 -1.14 -2.19 -7.22
C GLU A 117 -1.52 -2.75 -5.85
N GLY A 118 -1.67 -1.88 -4.86
CA GLY A 118 -1.84 -2.26 -3.45
C GLY A 118 -3.14 -3.00 -3.15
N GLN A 119 -3.64 -3.80 -4.09
CA GLN A 119 -4.83 -4.61 -4.05
C GLN A 119 -4.48 -5.98 -3.47
N SER A 120 -5.19 -6.34 -2.40
CA SER A 120 -5.10 -7.68 -1.82
C SER A 120 -6.20 -8.53 -2.42
N SER A 121 -5.83 -9.67 -3.01
CA SER A 121 -6.80 -10.63 -3.56
C SER A 121 -7.82 -11.11 -2.51
N ARG A 122 -7.42 -11.17 -1.23
CA ARG A 122 -8.32 -11.47 -0.12
C ARG A 122 -9.31 -10.33 0.13
N VAL A 123 -8.87 -9.08 0.02
CA VAL A 123 -9.77 -7.91 0.15
C VAL A 123 -10.73 -7.86 -1.02
N GLU A 124 -10.25 -8.08 -2.24
CA GLU A 124 -11.09 -8.13 -3.44
C GLU A 124 -12.15 -9.23 -3.35
N ALA A 125 -11.78 -10.44 -2.90
CA ALA A 125 -12.72 -11.52 -2.68
C ALA A 125 -13.83 -11.17 -1.66
N VAL A 126 -13.49 -10.41 -0.60
CA VAL A 126 -14.47 -9.93 0.38
C VAL A 126 -15.35 -8.82 -0.21
N LEU A 127 -14.76 -7.88 -0.97
CA LEU A 127 -15.51 -6.79 -1.61
C LEU A 127 -16.49 -7.32 -2.66
N ASN A 128 -16.17 -8.42 -3.33
CA ASN A 128 -17.03 -9.08 -4.33
C ASN A 128 -18.01 -10.10 -3.73
N ASN A 129 -17.93 -10.38 -2.43
CA ASN A 129 -18.81 -11.32 -1.76
C ASN A 129 -20.22 -10.72 -1.59
N ASP A 130 -21.26 -11.41 -2.10
CA ASP A 130 -22.66 -10.96 -2.05
C ASP A 130 -23.13 -10.65 -0.63
N TYR A 131 -22.86 -11.57 0.31
CA TYR A 131 -23.20 -11.42 1.72
C TYR A 131 -22.57 -10.17 2.33
N TYR A 132 -21.27 -9.94 2.10
CA TYR A 132 -20.59 -8.74 2.62
C TYR A 132 -21.16 -7.46 2.03
N ARG A 133 -21.40 -7.42 0.71
CA ARG A 133 -21.94 -6.24 0.02
C ARG A 133 -23.34 -5.89 0.54
N THR A 134 -24.23 -6.87 0.64
CA THR A 134 -25.58 -6.64 1.16
C THR A 134 -25.56 -6.23 2.62
N PHE A 135 -24.73 -6.85 3.46
CA PHE A 135 -24.63 -6.44 4.86
C PHE A 135 -24.11 -5.02 5.01
N LYS A 136 -23.07 -4.66 4.25
CA LYS A 136 -22.52 -3.31 4.24
C LYS A 136 -23.56 -2.28 3.77
N LEU A 137 -24.39 -2.64 2.79
CA LEU A 137 -25.48 -1.78 2.29
C LEU A 137 -26.63 -1.64 3.28
N PHE A 138 -27.06 -2.72 3.93
CA PHE A 138 -28.15 -2.63 4.90
C PHE A 138 -27.70 -1.90 6.16
N THR A 139 -26.50 -2.17 6.65
CA THR A 139 -25.99 -1.53 7.87
C THR A 139 -25.55 -0.08 7.68
N SER A 140 -25.47 0.43 6.44
CA SER A 140 -25.30 1.87 6.20
C SER A 140 -26.57 2.68 6.51
N VAL A 141 -27.74 2.04 6.58
CA VAL A 141 -28.99 2.73 6.93
C VAL A 141 -29.04 2.95 8.45
N PHE A 142 -29.23 4.20 8.88
CA PHE A 142 -29.41 4.53 10.29
C PHE A 142 -30.56 3.73 10.91
N GLY A 143 -30.25 3.02 12.01
CA GLY A 143 -31.18 2.14 12.70
C GLY A 143 -31.25 0.69 12.20
N VAL A 144 -30.38 0.31 11.26
CA VAL A 144 -30.22 -1.09 10.81
C VAL A 144 -28.92 -1.66 11.34
N GLY A 145 -29.02 -2.58 12.29
CA GLY A 145 -27.88 -3.34 12.82
C GLY A 145 -27.75 -4.73 12.17
N LEU A 146 -26.71 -5.47 12.58
CA LEU A 146 -26.39 -6.79 12.03
C LEU A 146 -27.56 -7.78 12.08
N LYS A 147 -28.35 -7.81 13.16
CA LYS A 147 -29.52 -8.71 13.29
C LYS A 147 -30.62 -8.41 12.26
N THR A 148 -30.90 -7.13 12.04
CA THR A 148 -31.90 -6.70 11.04
C THR A 148 -31.40 -6.98 9.64
N SER A 149 -30.13 -6.66 9.37
CA SER A 149 -29.45 -6.95 8.10
C SER A 149 -29.48 -8.44 7.78
N GLU A 150 -29.17 -9.30 8.75
CA GLU A 150 -29.20 -10.76 8.59
C GLU A 150 -30.62 -11.27 8.31
N LYS A 151 -31.63 -10.74 9.00
CA LYS A 151 -33.03 -11.07 8.72
C LYS A 151 -33.40 -10.74 7.27
N TRP A 152 -33.13 -9.52 6.80
CA TRP A 152 -33.44 -9.11 5.43
C TRP A 152 -32.69 -9.94 4.39
N TYR A 153 -31.41 -10.23 4.63
CA TYR A 153 -30.62 -11.08 3.75
C TYR A 153 -31.22 -12.50 3.61
N ARG A 154 -31.66 -13.10 4.74
CA ARG A 154 -32.34 -14.41 4.77
C ARG A 154 -33.71 -14.40 4.08
N MET A 155 -34.37 -13.25 4.03
CA MET A 155 -35.59 -13.05 3.24
C MET A 155 -35.31 -12.95 1.73
N GLY A 156 -34.04 -12.98 1.30
CA GLY A 156 -33.64 -12.88 -0.10
C GLY A 156 -33.42 -11.45 -0.59
N LEU A 157 -33.57 -10.44 0.29
CA LEU A 157 -33.40 -9.04 -0.08
C LEU A 157 -31.92 -8.70 -0.23
N ARG A 158 -31.60 -7.89 -1.24
CA ARG A 158 -30.25 -7.45 -1.60
C ARG A 158 -30.16 -5.94 -1.80
N THR A 159 -31.27 -5.24 -2.03
CA THR A 159 -31.30 -3.78 -2.27
C THR A 159 -32.16 -3.04 -1.24
N LEU A 160 -31.95 -1.72 -1.11
CA LEU A 160 -32.73 -0.87 -0.22
C LEU A 160 -34.16 -0.65 -0.74
N GLU A 161 -34.32 -0.66 -2.06
CA GLU A 161 -35.60 -0.54 -2.77
C GLU A 161 -36.48 -1.76 -2.49
N GLU A 162 -35.91 -2.97 -2.54
CA GLU A 162 -36.61 -4.19 -2.16
C GLU A 162 -37.11 -4.12 -0.71
N VAL A 163 -36.28 -3.64 0.22
CA VAL A 163 -36.69 -3.45 1.63
C VAL A 163 -37.83 -2.43 1.77
N LYS A 164 -37.84 -1.36 0.96
CA LYS A 164 -38.91 -0.34 0.97
C LYS A 164 -40.23 -0.86 0.38
N CYS A 165 -40.16 -1.71 -0.64
CA CYS A 165 -41.32 -2.23 -1.36
C CYS A 165 -41.93 -3.50 -0.71
N ASP A 166 -41.16 -4.20 0.13
CA ASP A 166 -41.61 -5.40 0.83
C ASP A 166 -42.71 -5.08 1.86
N LYS A 167 -43.87 -5.75 1.73
CA LYS A 167 -45.06 -5.50 2.54
C LYS A 167 -45.01 -6.16 3.92
N ASP A 168 -44.16 -7.16 4.11
CA ASP A 168 -44.00 -7.91 5.36
C ASP A 168 -42.99 -7.22 6.30
N ILE A 169 -42.18 -6.30 5.78
CA ILE A 169 -41.24 -5.51 6.55
C ILE A 169 -41.93 -4.32 7.23
N LYS A 170 -41.94 -4.36 8.57
CA LYS A 170 -42.31 -3.23 9.42
C LYS A 170 -41.07 -2.49 9.89
N LEU A 171 -40.78 -1.35 9.27
CA LEU A 171 -39.66 -0.48 9.66
C LEU A 171 -39.92 0.21 11.00
N THR A 172 -38.91 0.22 11.87
CA THR A 172 -38.94 1.02 13.11
C THR A 172 -38.92 2.52 12.79
N ARG A 173 -39.30 3.37 13.76
CA ARG A 173 -39.22 4.84 13.60
C ARG A 173 -37.80 5.29 13.21
N MET A 174 -36.78 4.66 13.80
CA MET A 174 -35.37 4.96 13.52
C MET A 174 -35.00 4.59 12.08
N GLN A 175 -35.42 3.41 11.61
CA GLN A 175 -35.18 2.96 10.24
C GLN A 175 -35.91 3.83 9.21
N LYS A 176 -37.15 4.23 9.49
CA LYS A 176 -37.89 5.17 8.62
C LYS A 176 -37.13 6.48 8.43
N ALA A 177 -36.59 7.05 9.52
CA ALA A 177 -35.73 8.23 9.43
C ALA A 177 -34.45 7.95 8.64
N GLY A 178 -33.81 6.79 8.89
CA GLY A 178 -32.61 6.37 8.16
C GLY A 178 -32.83 6.20 6.65
N PHE A 179 -33.99 5.72 6.22
CA PHE A 179 -34.35 5.66 4.80
C PHE A 179 -34.73 7.01 4.20
N LEU A 180 -35.39 7.87 4.99
CA LEU A 180 -35.84 9.19 4.54
C LEU A 180 -34.66 10.15 4.27
N TYR A 181 -33.64 10.11 5.12
CA TYR A 181 -32.46 10.98 5.04
C TYR A 181 -31.19 10.22 4.61
N TYR A 182 -31.35 9.10 3.92
CA TYR A 182 -30.24 8.17 3.63
C TYR A 182 -29.06 8.84 2.92
N GLU A 183 -29.34 9.60 1.86
CA GLU A 183 -28.31 10.26 1.04
C GLU A 183 -27.51 11.29 1.85
N ASP A 184 -28.18 12.08 2.68
CA ASP A 184 -27.53 13.07 3.55
C ASP A 184 -26.68 12.39 4.63
N LEU A 185 -27.17 11.28 5.21
CA LEU A 185 -26.52 10.58 6.30
C LEU A 185 -25.31 9.73 5.87
N ILE A 186 -25.26 9.28 4.62
CA ILE A 186 -24.10 8.53 4.10
C ILE A 186 -23.01 9.47 3.57
N SER A 187 -23.33 10.72 3.28
CA SER A 187 -22.36 11.76 2.97
C SER A 187 -21.49 12.07 4.18
N CYS A 188 -20.18 12.24 3.96
CA CYS A 188 -19.26 12.60 5.02
C CYS A 188 -19.53 14.04 5.50
N VAL A 189 -19.71 14.20 6.81
CA VAL A 189 -19.79 15.53 7.43
C VAL A 189 -18.42 16.22 7.34
N SER A 190 -18.39 17.43 6.82
CA SER A 190 -17.20 18.28 6.76
C SER A 190 -16.89 18.92 8.10
N LYS A 191 -15.65 19.42 8.25
CA LYS A 191 -15.26 20.17 9.46
C LYS A 191 -16.10 21.44 9.64
N ALA A 192 -16.39 22.14 8.54
CA ALA A 192 -17.22 23.35 8.58
C ALA A 192 -18.63 23.05 9.12
N GLU A 193 -19.27 21.97 8.65
CA GLU A 193 -20.58 21.55 9.15
C GLU A 193 -20.51 21.14 10.63
N ALA A 194 -19.46 20.41 11.04
CA ALA A 194 -19.26 20.05 12.44
C ALA A 194 -19.09 21.28 13.35
N ASP A 195 -18.38 22.30 12.88
CA ASP A 195 -18.21 23.57 13.58
C ASP A 195 -19.54 24.34 13.68
N SER A 196 -20.32 24.39 12.59
CA SER A 196 -21.67 24.99 12.59
C SER A 196 -22.61 24.31 13.57
N VAL A 197 -22.63 22.97 13.61
CA VAL A 197 -23.44 22.21 14.58
C VAL A 197 -22.96 22.47 16.00
N THR A 198 -21.65 22.57 16.22
CA THR A 198 -21.10 22.88 17.55
C THR A 198 -21.54 24.25 18.05
N LEU A 199 -21.57 25.26 17.17
CA LEU A 199 -22.06 26.60 17.51
C LEU A 199 -23.56 26.56 17.87
N PHE A 200 -24.37 25.89 17.04
CA PHE A 200 -25.79 25.73 17.29
C PHE A 200 -26.07 25.05 18.65
N VAL A 201 -25.35 23.97 18.97
CA VAL A 201 -25.49 23.27 20.26
C VAL A 201 -25.07 24.16 21.43
N LYS A 202 -24.01 24.96 21.30
CA LYS A 202 -23.58 25.94 22.32
C LYS A 202 -24.67 26.97 22.60
N GLU A 203 -25.18 27.59 21.54
CA GLU A 203 -26.26 28.59 21.65
C GLU A 203 -27.51 28.02 22.32
N CYS A 204 -27.89 26.79 21.96
CA CYS A 204 -29.00 26.09 22.61
C CYS A 204 -28.72 25.80 24.08
N ALA A 205 -27.53 25.31 24.44
CA ALA A 205 -27.17 24.97 25.81
C ALA A 205 -27.14 26.21 26.72
N TRP A 206 -26.55 27.31 26.24
CA TRP A 206 -26.40 28.54 27.03
C TRP A 206 -27.72 29.27 27.31
N LYS A 207 -28.79 29.00 26.53
CA LYS A 207 -30.14 29.47 26.86
C LYS A 207 -30.66 28.89 28.19
N PHE A 208 -30.18 27.71 28.59
CA PHE A 208 -30.61 27.03 29.82
C PHE A 208 -29.55 27.09 30.92
N CYS A 209 -28.26 27.04 30.55
CA CYS A 209 -27.15 27.05 31.49
C CYS A 209 -25.97 27.84 30.89
N PRO A 210 -25.84 29.15 31.20
CA PRO A 210 -24.81 30.01 30.62
C PRO A 210 -23.37 29.58 30.93
N SER A 211 -23.16 28.81 32.00
CA SER A 211 -21.86 28.28 32.40
C SER A 211 -21.53 26.91 31.79
N ALA A 212 -22.41 26.34 30.95
CA ALA A 212 -22.19 25.04 30.36
C ALA A 212 -20.97 25.01 29.43
N LEU A 213 -20.13 23.99 29.59
CA LEU A 213 -18.99 23.72 28.70
C LEU A 213 -19.42 22.74 27.60
N VAL A 214 -19.28 23.14 26.35
CA VAL A 214 -19.56 22.30 25.17
C VAL A 214 -18.27 22.08 24.39
N THR A 215 -17.92 20.81 24.17
CA THR A 215 -16.67 20.42 23.48
C THR A 215 -16.97 19.38 22.40
N LEU A 216 -16.44 19.58 21.20
CA LEU A 216 -16.52 18.62 20.10
C LEU A 216 -15.65 17.39 20.41
N THR A 217 -16.21 16.19 20.22
CA THR A 217 -15.55 14.91 20.54
C THR A 217 -15.52 13.98 19.30
N GLY A 218 -15.25 12.69 19.49
CA GLY A 218 -15.27 11.70 18.41
C GLY A 218 -14.12 11.87 17.41
N GLY A 219 -14.38 11.50 16.15
CA GLY A 219 -13.39 11.55 15.06
C GLY A 219 -12.83 12.96 14.83
N PHE A 220 -13.67 13.99 14.90
CA PHE A 220 -13.27 15.39 14.68
C PHE A 220 -12.33 15.97 15.75
N ARG A 221 -12.19 15.31 16.90
CA ARG A 221 -11.24 15.72 17.94
C ARG A 221 -9.81 15.24 17.68
N ARG A 222 -9.62 14.20 16.86
CA ARG A 222 -8.30 13.63 16.54
C ARG A 222 -7.71 14.31 15.32
#